data_AF-A0A518EL79-F1
#
_entry.id   AF-A0A518EL79-F1
#
_cell.length_a   1.000
_cell.length_b   1.000
_cell.length_c   1.000
_cell.angle_alpha   90.00
_cell.angle_beta   90.00
_cell.angle_gamma   90.00
#
_symmetry.space_group_name_H-M   'P 1'
#
loop_
_entity.id
_entity.type
_entity.pdbx_description
1 polymer ?
#
loop_
_entity_poly.entity_id
_entity_poly.type
_entity_poly.pdbx_seq_one_letter_code
_entity_poly.pdbx_strand_id
1 'polypeptide(L)'
;MEWMDAIDLNHGHAMTERFIFHPDEPLSARVEIEQHATFERGEWSPAIRTTIRFSGTASAFSSSAGLVATESDRTVFSKVSERGIPRGFL
;
A
#
# COMPACT_ATOMS: atom_id res chain seq x y z
N MET A 1 -6.03 10.99 18.32
CA MET A 1 -5.97 12.26 17.58
C MET A 1 -5.34 13.34 18.46
N GLU A 2 -5.74 13.46 19.73
CA GLU A 2 -5.20 14.42 20.72
C GLU A 2 -3.65 14.47 20.88
N TRP A 3 -2.95 13.35 20.67
CA TRP A 3 -1.48 13.30 20.74
C TRP A 3 -0.77 13.91 19.52
N MET A 4 -1.45 14.02 18.37
CA MET A 4 -0.88 14.59 17.14
C MET A 4 -0.87 16.11 17.22
N ASP A 5 -1.93 16.70 17.77
CA ASP A 5 -2.03 18.12 18.04
C ASP A 5 -0.97 18.57 19.05
N ALA A 6 -0.67 17.74 20.06
CA ALA A 6 0.36 18.02 21.06
C ALA A 6 1.79 18.15 20.48
N ILE A 7 2.03 17.63 19.28
CA ILE A 7 3.32 17.73 18.58
C ILE A 7 3.26 18.59 17.32
N ASP A 8 2.13 19.26 17.07
CA ASP A 8 1.88 20.05 15.86
C ASP A 8 2.07 19.22 14.58
N LEU A 9 1.55 17.99 14.58
CA LEU A 9 1.63 17.08 13.43
C LEU A 9 0.30 17.05 12.68
N ASN A 10 0.31 17.56 11.45
CA ASN A 10 -0.76 17.34 10.50
C ASN A 10 -0.55 16.00 9.77
N HIS A 11 -1.60 15.21 9.65
CA HIS A 11 -1.58 13.90 9.00
C HIS A 11 -2.74 13.77 8.04
N GLY A 12 -2.42 13.55 6.76
CA GLY A 12 -3.38 13.18 5.74
C GLY A 12 -3.27 11.69 5.42
N HIS A 13 -4.40 11.02 5.22
CA HIS A 13 -4.42 9.64 4.77
C HIS A 13 -5.54 9.44 3.76
N ALA A 14 -5.21 8.84 2.62
CA ALA A 14 -6.15 8.44 1.59
C ALA A 14 -5.85 7.01 1.15
N MET A 15 -6.91 6.24 0.89
CA MET A 15 -6.81 4.87 0.42
C MET A 15 -7.86 4.59 -0.65
N THR A 16 -7.47 3.86 -1.68
CA THR A 16 -8.37 3.29 -2.68
C THR A 16 -8.15 1.78 -2.73
N GLU A 17 -9.23 1.02 -2.57
CA GLU A 17 -9.23 -0.43 -2.72
C GLU A 17 -10.12 -0.81 -3.89
N ARG A 18 -9.60 -1.63 -4.80
CA ARG A 18 -10.33 -2.13 -5.96
C ARG A 18 -10.36 -3.66 -5.93
N PHE A 19 -11.56 -4.21 -5.78
CA PHE A 19 -11.82 -5.65 -5.83
C PHE A 19 -12.34 -6.01 -7.22
N ILE A 20 -11.69 -6.96 -7.87
CA ILE A 20 -11.99 -7.36 -9.24
C ILE A 20 -12.18 -8.86 -9.23
N PHE A 21 -13.35 -9.31 -9.66
CA PHE A 21 -13.72 -10.73 -9.71
C PHE A 21 -14.68 -10.96 -10.87
N HIS A 22 -14.56 -12.13 -11.49
CA HIS A 22 -15.48 -12.62 -12.50
C HIS A 22 -16.17 -13.88 -11.95
N PRO A 23 -17.52 -13.97 -11.95
CA PRO A 23 -18.24 -15.10 -11.36
C PRO A 23 -17.83 -16.47 -11.92
N ASP A 24 -17.54 -16.52 -13.22
CA ASP A 24 -17.17 -17.75 -13.93
C ASP A 24 -15.67 -18.06 -13.88
N GLU A 25 -14.86 -17.10 -13.42
CA GLU A 25 -13.41 -17.20 -13.35
C GLU A 25 -12.89 -16.78 -11.96
N PRO A 26 -13.17 -17.55 -10.91
CA PRO A 26 -12.82 -17.17 -9.54
C PRO A 26 -11.31 -17.01 -9.30
N LEU A 27 -10.47 -17.65 -10.11
CA LEU A 27 -9.02 -17.52 -10.05
C LEU A 27 -8.47 -16.25 -10.74
N SER A 28 -9.33 -15.48 -11.42
CA SER A 28 -8.97 -14.15 -11.92
C SER A 28 -9.08 -13.07 -10.83
N ALA A 29 -9.62 -13.44 -9.65
CA ALA A 29 -9.87 -12.49 -8.58
C ALA A 29 -8.58 -11.81 -8.12
N ARG A 30 -8.63 -10.48 -8.05
CA ARG A 30 -7.51 -9.65 -7.64
C ARG A 30 -7.96 -8.44 -6.84
N VAL A 31 -7.09 -8.01 -5.94
CA VAL A 31 -7.26 -6.78 -5.14
C VAL A 31 -6.11 -5.85 -5.48
N GLU A 32 -6.43 -4.59 -5.75
CA GLU A 32 -5.46 -3.51 -5.86
C GLU A 32 -5.72 -2.51 -4.73
N ILE A 33 -4.67 -2.12 -4.04
CA ILE A 33 -4.72 -1.13 -2.96
C ILE A 33 -3.71 -0.04 -3.29
N GLU A 34 -4.17 1.20 -3.26
CA GLU A 34 -3.31 2.38 -3.31
C GLU A 34 -3.52 3.18 -2.02
N GLN A 35 -2.44 3.45 -1.31
CA GLN A 35 -2.45 4.25 -0.08
C GLN A 35 -1.52 5.45 -0.25
N HIS A 36 -1.95 6.58 0.31
CA HIS A 36 -1.16 7.79 0.40
C HIS A 36 -1.28 8.35 1.80
N ALA A 37 -0.15 8.46 2.49
CA ALA A 37 -0.05 9.12 3.79
C ALA A 37 0.86 10.35 3.66
N THR A 38 0.44 11.47 4.23
CA THR A 38 1.21 12.71 4.29
C THR A 38 1.39 13.11 5.75
N PHE A 39 2.57 13.58 6.08
CA PHE A 39 2.89 14.11 7.40
C PHE A 39 3.45 15.51 7.23
N GLU A 40 3.10 16.42 8.12
CA GLU A 40 3.58 17.80 8.07
C GLU A 40 3.78 18.34 9.48
N ARG A 41 4.96 18.92 9.72
CA ARG A 41 5.34 19.59 10.96
C ARG A 41 6.41 20.64 10.67
N GLY A 42 6.01 21.91 10.64
CA GLY A 42 6.89 22.98 10.16
C GLY A 42 7.41 22.67 8.74
N GLU A 43 8.72 22.75 8.54
CA GLU A 43 9.36 22.45 7.24
C GLU A 43 9.46 20.95 6.92
N TRP A 44 9.19 20.07 7.88
CA TRP A 44 9.23 18.63 7.66
C TRP A 44 7.91 18.15 7.05
N SER A 45 7.95 17.69 5.80
CA SER A 45 6.74 17.30 5.06
C SER A 45 6.95 16.04 4.21
N PRO A 46 7.10 14.84 4.83
CA PRO A 46 7.23 13.62 4.05
C PRO A 46 5.88 13.07 3.61
N ALA A 47 5.91 12.34 2.49
CA ALA A 47 4.77 11.59 1.99
C ALA A 47 5.18 10.15 1.69
N ILE A 48 4.24 9.22 1.89
CA ILE A 48 4.41 7.79 1.61
C ILE A 48 3.31 7.36 0.66
N ARG A 49 3.69 6.78 -0.47
CA ARG A 49 2.78 6.13 -1.42
C ARG A 49 3.05 4.64 -1.41
N THR A 50 2.01 3.86 -1.23
CA THR A 50 2.07 2.39 -1.26
C THR A 50 1.11 1.87 -2.31
N THR A 51 1.56 0.91 -3.12
CA THR A 51 0.72 0.14 -4.03
C THR A 51 0.82 -1.32 -3.64
N ILE A 52 -0.31 -2.01 -3.51
CA ILE A 52 -0.35 -3.43 -3.17
C ILE A 52 -1.27 -4.12 -4.17
N ARG A 53 -0.84 -5.28 -4.66
CA ARG A 53 -1.69 -6.17 -5.45
C ARG A 53 -1.67 -7.55 -4.85
N PHE A 54 -2.86 -8.14 -4.75
CA PHE A 54 -3.06 -9.52 -4.38
C PHE A 54 -3.81 -10.25 -5.49
N SER A 55 -3.39 -11.47 -5.79
CA SER A 55 -4.10 -12.39 -6.69
C SER A 55 -3.85 -13.83 -6.27
N GLY A 56 -4.65 -14.76 -6.76
CA GLY A 56 -4.51 -16.17 -6.44
C GLY A 56 -4.74 -17.07 -7.64
N THR A 57 -3.83 -18.01 -7.88
CA THR A 57 -4.01 -19.10 -8.84
C THR A 57 -4.52 -20.36 -8.13
N ALA A 58 -4.70 -21.46 -8.87
CA ALA A 58 -5.06 -22.75 -8.29
C ALA A 58 -4.00 -23.30 -7.31
N SER A 59 -2.73 -22.91 -7.46
CA SER A 59 -1.61 -23.48 -6.70
C SER A 59 -0.97 -22.52 -5.71
N ALA A 60 -1.12 -21.20 -5.89
CA ALA A 60 -0.48 -20.21 -5.05
C ALA A 60 -1.29 -18.91 -4.90
N PHE A 61 -1.01 -18.17 -3.84
CA PHE A 61 -1.33 -16.76 -3.71
C PHE A 61 -0.09 -15.94 -4.06
N SER A 62 -0.30 -14.78 -4.69
CA SER A 62 0.77 -13.84 -5.02
C SER A 62 0.44 -12.46 -4.47
N SER A 63 1.45 -11.81 -3.90
CA SER A 63 1.38 -10.43 -3.46
C SER A 63 2.55 -9.64 -4.02
N SER A 64 2.28 -8.48 -4.59
CA SER A 64 3.31 -7.47 -4.89
C SER A 64 3.03 -6.20 -4.10
N ALA A 65 4.07 -5.57 -3.57
CA ALA A 65 3.97 -4.29 -2.90
C ALA A 65 5.06 -3.34 -3.39
N GLY A 66 4.69 -2.11 -3.68
CA GLY A 66 5.59 -0.98 -3.92
C GLY A 66 5.41 0.06 -2.83
N LEU A 67 6.50 0.66 -2.39
CA LEU A 67 6.52 1.77 -1.45
C LEU A 67 7.48 2.84 -1.96
N VAL A 68 7.03 4.08 -1.96
CA VAL A 68 7.85 5.27 -2.25
C VAL A 68 7.64 6.27 -1.12
N ALA A 69 8.74 6.72 -0.52
CA ALA A 69 8.73 7.82 0.44
C ALA A 69 9.44 9.02 -0.15
N THR A 70 8.84 10.20 -0.02
CA THR A 70 9.34 11.48 -0.52
C THR A 70 9.43 12.50 0.60
N GLU A 71 10.38 13.42 0.51
CA GLU A 71 10.47 14.64 1.32
C GLU A 71 10.81 15.81 0.39
N SER A 72 10.03 16.89 0.44
CA SER A 72 10.19 18.07 -0.43
C SER A 72 10.37 17.69 -1.92
N ASP A 73 9.44 16.86 -2.42
CA ASP A 73 9.40 16.31 -3.78
C ASP A 73 10.59 15.43 -4.20
N ARG A 74 11.46 15.05 -3.27
CA ARG A 74 12.59 14.14 -3.52
C ARG A 74 12.30 12.77 -2.95
N THR A 75 12.44 11.72 -3.75
CA THR A 75 12.41 10.34 -3.26
C THR A 75 13.57 10.11 -2.31
N VAL A 76 13.27 9.84 -1.04
CA VAL A 76 14.25 9.49 -0.01
C VAL A 76 14.34 7.99 0.20
N PHE A 77 13.30 7.25 -0.18
CA PHE A 77 13.30 5.79 -0.13
C PHE A 77 12.33 5.20 -1.16
N SER A 78 12.68 4.05 -1.73
CA SER A 78 11.79 3.26 -2.56
C SER A 78 12.07 1.78 -2.40
N LYS A 79 11.02 0.96 -2.37
CA LYS A 79 11.14 -0.50 -2.33
C LYS A 79 10.02 -1.16 -3.09
N VAL A 80 10.36 -2.23 -3.80
CA VAL A 80 9.39 -3.17 -4.37
C VAL A 80 9.67 -4.55 -3.77
N SER A 81 8.62 -5.30 -3.51
CA SER A 81 8.69 -6.67 -3.05
C SER A 81 7.61 -7.51 -3.69
N GLU A 82 7.94 -8.75 -3.99
CA GLU A 82 7.01 -9.76 -4.49
C GLU A 82 7.12 -11.02 -3.63
N ARG A 83 5.99 -11.67 -3.41
CA ARG A 83 5.94 -12.92 -2.65
C ARG A 83 4.88 -13.85 -3.22
N GLY A 84 5.26 -15.10 -3.44
CA GLY A 84 4.36 -16.21 -3.70
C GLY A 84 4.22 -17.08 -2.45
N ILE A 85 3.00 -17.55 -2.16
CA ILE A 85 2.70 -18.47 -1.06
C ILE A 85 1.92 -19.66 -1.63
N PRO A 86 2.46 -20.90 -1.61
CA PRO A 86 1.72 -22.08 -2.03
C PRO A 86 0.45 -22.26 -1.18
N ARG A 87 -0.65 -22.73 -1.78
CA ARG A 87 -1.94 -22.88 -1.06
C ARG A 87 -1.90 -23.87 0.11
N GLY A 88 -0.99 -24.85 0.07
CA GLY A 88 -0.79 -25.84 1.12
C GLY A 88 0.31 -25.49 2.12
N PHE A 89 0.74 -24.23 2.19
CA PHE A 89 1.78 -23.79 3.10
C PHE A 89 1.22 -23.59 4.53
N LEU A 90 1.15 -24.68 5.30
CA LEU A 90 0.94 -24.72 6.75
C LEU A 90 1.79 -25.85 7.36
#